data_AF-A0A1R0FAT3-F1
#
_entry.id   AF-A0A1R0FAT3-F1
#
_cell.length_a   1.000
_cell.length_b   1.000
_cell.length_c   1.000
_cell.angle_alpha   90.00
_cell.angle_beta   90.00
_cell.angle_gamma   90.00
#
_symmetry.space_group_name_H-M   'P 1'
#
loop_
_entity.id
_entity.type
_entity.pdbx_description
1 polymer ?
#
loop_
_entity_poly.entity_id
_entity_poly.type
_entity_poly.pdbx_seq_one_letter_code
_entity_poly.pdbx_strand_id
1 'polypeptide(L)'
;MSNEALDKALQGLDQAIAAVREAGGQISSNAVDAVHNVTGGIIDPFIFQFAIFVLAIFVGYYVVWAVTPALHTPLMAVTNAISSVIVVGALLAVGLSSSGLASTFGFIALVLASVNIFGGFLVTQRMLAMYKKKDK
;
A
#
# COMPACT_ATOMS: atom_id res chain seq x y z
N MET A 1 33.28 23.88 -20.86
CA MET A 1 33.40 22.40 -20.84
C MET A 1 32.74 21.77 -19.61
N SER A 2 32.74 22.39 -18.42
CA SER A 2 32.05 21.86 -17.22
C SER A 2 30.51 21.93 -17.28
N ASN A 3 29.93 22.98 -17.87
CA ASN A 3 28.47 23.13 -17.96
C ASN A 3 27.80 22.12 -18.92
N GLU A 4 28.48 21.75 -20.01
CA GLU A 4 27.93 20.83 -21.01
C GLU A 4 27.86 19.37 -20.50
N ALA A 5 28.79 18.99 -19.62
CA ALA A 5 28.76 17.71 -18.92
C ALA A 5 27.67 17.68 -17.82
N LEU A 6 27.45 18.81 -17.14
CA LEU A 6 26.36 18.99 -16.18
C LEU A 6 24.99 18.92 -16.86
N ASP A 7 24.82 19.57 -18.01
CA ASP A 7 23.57 19.55 -18.78
C ASP A 7 23.23 18.15 -19.31
N LYS A 8 24.24 17.37 -19.74
CA LYS A 8 24.06 15.96 -20.11
C LYS A 8 23.69 15.08 -18.91
N ALA A 9 24.26 15.34 -17.74
CA ALA A 9 23.93 14.60 -16.52
C ALA A 9 22.50 14.91 -16.05
N LEU A 10 22.07 16.17 -16.16
CA LEU A 10 20.70 16.59 -15.85
C LEU A 10 19.68 15.97 -16.82
N GLN A 11 19.96 15.98 -18.12
CA GLN A 11 19.10 15.30 -19.12
C GLN A 11 19.00 13.79 -18.88
N GLY A 12 20.10 13.13 -18.53
CA GLY A 12 20.10 11.69 -18.21
C GLY A 12 19.28 11.37 -16.95
N LEU A 13 19.29 12.26 -15.96
CA LEU A 13 18.50 12.11 -14.74
C LEU A 13 17.00 12.34 -15.00
N ASP A 14 16.65 13.36 -15.77
CA ASP A 14 15.26 13.60 -16.18
C ASP A 14 14.68 12.42 -16.98
N GLN A 15 15.50 11.82 -17.85
CA GLN A 15 15.11 10.63 -18.61
C GLN A 15 14.92 9.39 -17.73
N ALA A 16 15.77 9.20 -16.71
CA ALA A 16 15.62 8.12 -15.75
C ALA A 16 14.37 8.31 -14.86
N ILE A 17 14.09 9.54 -14.42
CA ILE A 17 12.90 9.88 -13.63
C ILE A 17 11.63 9.67 -14.45
N ALA A 18 11.63 10.07 -15.74
CA ALA A 18 10.51 9.83 -16.65
C ALA A 18 10.22 8.33 -16.84
N ALA A 19 11.26 7.52 -17.03
CA ALA A 19 11.12 6.06 -17.17
C ALA A 19 10.59 5.39 -15.89
N VAL A 20 11.02 5.83 -14.70
CA VAL A 20 10.52 5.32 -13.42
C VAL A 20 9.06 5.70 -13.20
N ARG A 21 8.66 6.91 -13.60
CA ARG A 21 7.27 7.38 -13.50
C ARG A 21 6.34 6.60 -14.43
N GLU A 22 6.81 6.28 -15.62
CA GLU A 22 6.10 5.45 -16.60
C GLU A 22 5.95 4.00 -16.10
N ALA A 23 7.02 3.41 -15.57
CA ALA A 23 6.99 2.08 -14.95
C ALA A 23 6.05 2.04 -13.72
N GLY A 24 6.02 3.09 -12.90
CA GLY A 24 5.11 3.21 -11.75
C GLY A 24 3.62 3.20 -12.14
N GLY A 25 3.27 3.86 -13.25
CA GLY A 25 1.91 3.81 -13.81
C GLY A 25 1.54 2.44 -14.38
N GLN A 26 2.50 1.77 -15.02
CA GLN A 26 2.31 0.45 -15.65
C GLN A 26 2.09 -0.69 -14.64
N ILE A 27 2.62 -0.61 -13.41
CA ILE A 27 2.44 -1.69 -12.41
C ILE A 27 0.97 -1.87 -12.02
N SER A 28 0.17 -0.80 -11.99
CA SER A 28 -1.26 -0.88 -11.65
C SER A 28 -2.13 -1.35 -12.82
N SER A 29 -1.78 -1.01 -14.06
CA SER A 29 -2.53 -1.43 -15.25
C SER A 29 -2.22 -2.88 -15.62
N ASN A 30 -0.96 -3.29 -15.58
CA ASN A 30 -0.53 -4.59 -16.08
C ASN A 30 -1.13 -5.79 -15.31
N ALA A 31 -1.36 -5.68 -14.00
CA ALA A 31 -1.97 -6.76 -13.22
C ALA A 31 -3.46 -6.93 -13.53
N VAL A 32 -4.16 -5.83 -13.77
CA VAL A 32 -5.58 -5.83 -14.13
C VAL A 32 -5.75 -6.27 -15.58
N ASP A 33 -4.93 -5.73 -16.49
CA ASP A 33 -4.96 -6.04 -17.92
C ASP A 33 -4.56 -7.49 -18.19
N ALA A 34 -3.54 -8.03 -17.50
CA ALA A 34 -3.14 -9.42 -17.66
C ALA A 34 -4.25 -10.40 -17.24
N VAL A 35 -4.98 -10.11 -16.15
CA VAL A 35 -6.08 -10.96 -15.70
C VAL A 35 -7.33 -10.78 -16.56
N HIS A 36 -7.62 -9.56 -17.02
CA HIS A 36 -8.70 -9.24 -17.95
C HIS A 36 -8.51 -9.92 -19.33
N ASN A 37 -7.27 -9.96 -19.82
CA ASN A 37 -6.91 -10.67 -21.05
C ASN A 37 -7.05 -12.19 -20.90
N VAL A 38 -6.73 -12.75 -19.73
CA VAL A 38 -6.93 -14.19 -19.43
C VAL A 38 -8.41 -14.56 -19.31
N THR A 39 -9.27 -13.62 -18.90
CA THR A 39 -10.74 -13.80 -18.85
C THR A 39 -11.44 -13.44 -20.17
N GLY A 40 -10.69 -13.16 -21.24
CA GLY A 40 -11.22 -13.00 -22.60
C GLY A 40 -11.78 -11.63 -22.94
N GLY A 41 -11.44 -10.58 -22.18
CA GLY A 41 -11.81 -9.19 -22.51
C GLY A 41 -13.29 -8.84 -22.32
N ILE A 42 -14.10 -9.74 -21.75
CA ILE A 42 -15.57 -9.55 -21.63
C ILE A 42 -15.94 -8.72 -20.38
N ILE A 43 -15.06 -8.66 -19.38
CA ILE A 43 -15.40 -8.12 -18.05
C ILE A 43 -14.77 -6.75 -17.85
N ASP A 44 -15.57 -5.68 -17.87
CA ASP A 44 -15.09 -4.32 -17.60
C ASP A 44 -14.23 -4.26 -16.31
N PRO A 45 -13.09 -3.55 -16.32
CA PRO A 45 -12.20 -3.44 -15.16
C PRO A 45 -12.96 -3.11 -13.88
N PHE A 46 -13.91 -2.17 -13.92
CA PHE A 46 -14.68 -1.78 -12.76
C PHE A 46 -15.47 -2.95 -12.17
N ILE A 47 -16.17 -3.73 -13.00
CA ILE A 47 -16.89 -4.92 -12.53
C ILE A 47 -15.91 -5.93 -11.94
N PHE A 48 -14.72 -6.07 -12.50
CA PHE A 48 -13.69 -6.95 -11.96
C PHE A 48 -13.18 -6.49 -10.58
N GLN A 49 -12.82 -5.22 -10.39
CA GLN A 49 -12.42 -4.71 -9.08
C GLN A 49 -13.58 -4.75 -8.07
N PHE A 50 -14.81 -4.51 -8.53
CA PHE A 50 -16.00 -4.63 -7.70
C PHE A 50 -16.23 -6.08 -7.24
N ALA A 51 -16.02 -7.07 -8.12
CA ALA A 51 -16.08 -8.48 -7.75
C ALA A 51 -15.03 -8.85 -6.68
N ILE A 52 -13.78 -8.38 -6.84
CA ILE A 52 -12.73 -8.55 -5.83
C ILE A 52 -13.13 -7.90 -4.50
N PHE A 53 -13.69 -6.68 -4.54
CA PHE A 53 -14.14 -5.97 -3.35
C PHE A 53 -15.22 -6.76 -2.60
N VAL A 54 -16.24 -7.26 -3.30
CA VAL A 54 -17.29 -8.09 -2.72
C VAL A 54 -16.72 -9.38 -2.14
N LEU A 55 -15.84 -10.07 -2.87
CA LEU A 55 -15.20 -11.30 -2.39
C LEU A 55 -14.33 -11.05 -1.14
N ALA A 56 -13.61 -9.92 -1.09
CA ALA A 56 -12.81 -9.53 0.06
C ALA A 56 -13.66 -9.27 1.31
N ILE A 57 -14.88 -8.73 1.17
CA ILE A 57 -15.82 -8.58 2.30
C ILE A 57 -16.20 -9.94 2.87
N PHE A 58 -16.56 -10.91 2.01
CA PHE A 58 -16.88 -12.26 2.47
C PHE A 58 -15.70 -12.90 3.20
N VAL A 59 -14.50 -12.83 2.63
CA VAL A 59 -13.28 -13.36 3.27
C VAL A 59 -13.03 -12.69 4.62
N GLY A 60 -13.15 -11.36 4.69
CA GLY A 60 -12.96 -10.60 5.93
C GLY A 60 -13.96 -11.01 7.02
N TYR A 61 -15.23 -11.22 6.66
CA TYR A 61 -16.25 -11.69 7.60
C TYR A 61 -15.89 -13.06 8.18
N TYR A 62 -15.56 -14.05 7.34
CA TYR A 62 -15.21 -15.40 7.80
C TYR A 62 -13.93 -15.41 8.64
N VAL A 63 -12.93 -14.61 8.29
CA VAL A 63 -11.66 -14.51 9.04
C VAL A 63 -11.88 -13.96 10.45
N VAL A 64 -12.71 -12.92 10.60
CA VAL A 64 -13.00 -12.33 11.91
C VAL A 64 -13.90 -13.22 12.75
N TRP A 65 -14.83 -13.96 12.14
CA TRP A 65 -15.74 -14.84 12.87
C TRP A 65 -15.05 -16.10 13.43
N ALA A 66 -13.93 -16.51 12.84
CA ALA A 66 -13.17 -17.70 13.24
C ALA A 66 -12.21 -17.49 14.43
N VAL A 67 -12.24 -16.33 15.11
CA VAL A 67 -11.32 -16.04 16.23
C VAL A 67 -11.92 -16.38 17.59
N THR A 68 -11.06 -16.77 18.53
CA THR A 68 -11.50 -17.08 19.90
C THR A 68 -11.89 -15.79 20.66
N PRO A 69 -12.89 -15.81 21.56
CA PRO A 69 -13.37 -14.60 22.24
C PRO A 69 -12.30 -13.83 23.03
N ALA A 70 -11.29 -14.54 23.54
CA ALA A 70 -10.17 -13.95 24.27
C ALA A 70 -9.26 -13.08 23.37
N LEU A 71 -9.36 -13.19 22.05
CA LEU A 71 -8.52 -12.50 21.08
C LEU A 71 -9.21 -11.30 20.42
N HIS A 72 -10.45 -10.94 20.76
CA HIS A 72 -11.11 -9.76 20.14
C HIS A 72 -10.35 -8.45 20.38
N THR A 73 -9.77 -8.25 21.57
CA THR A 73 -8.98 -7.05 21.88
C THR A 73 -7.65 -7.04 21.11
N PRO A 74 -6.86 -8.14 21.09
CA PRO A 74 -5.72 -8.25 20.17
C PRO A 74 -6.08 -8.11 18.67
N LEU A 75 -7.21 -8.67 18.24
CA LEU A 75 -7.68 -8.59 16.86
C LEU A 75 -7.96 -7.13 16.47
N MET A 76 -8.55 -6.35 17.37
CA MET A 76 -8.79 -4.92 17.15
C MET A 76 -7.47 -4.15 16.96
N ALA A 77 -6.41 -4.54 17.66
CA ALA A 77 -5.09 -3.93 17.47
C ALA A 77 -4.47 -4.33 16.11
N VAL A 78 -4.62 -5.59 15.69
CA VAL A 78 -4.16 -6.07 14.37
C VAL A 78 -4.89 -5.36 13.23
N THR A 79 -6.22 -5.20 13.30
CA THR A 79 -6.98 -4.54 12.24
C THR A 79 -6.62 -3.05 12.13
N ASN A 80 -6.26 -2.41 13.24
CA ASN A 80 -5.71 -1.05 13.22
C ASN A 80 -4.37 -1.01 12.45
N ALA A 81 -3.46 -1.95 12.73
CA ALA A 81 -2.20 -2.05 11.99
C ALA A 81 -2.40 -2.33 10.49
N ILE A 82 -3.32 -3.24 10.13
CA ILE A 82 -3.63 -3.59 8.73
C ILE A 82 -4.24 -2.40 7.97
N SER A 83 -5.02 -1.54 8.63
CA SER A 83 -5.60 -0.34 8.00
C SER A 83 -4.54 0.62 7.44
N SER A 84 -3.28 0.48 7.85
CA SER A 84 -2.15 1.26 7.36
C SER A 84 -1.73 0.97 5.90
N VAL A 85 -2.48 0.15 5.16
CA VAL A 85 -2.32 -0.03 3.69
C VAL A 85 -2.34 1.31 2.93
N ILE A 86 -2.89 2.36 3.53
CA ILE A 86 -2.87 3.76 3.07
C ILE A 86 -1.45 4.25 2.74
N VAL A 87 -0.40 3.67 3.34
CA VAL A 87 1.01 3.96 3.03
C VAL A 87 1.33 3.80 1.54
N VAL A 88 0.71 2.84 0.85
CA VAL A 88 0.88 2.63 -0.59
C VAL A 88 0.39 3.84 -1.37
N GLY A 89 -0.78 4.38 -1.01
CA GLY A 89 -1.32 5.60 -1.61
C GLY A 89 -0.45 6.82 -1.34
N ALA A 90 0.08 6.95 -0.13
CA ALA A 90 1.00 8.04 0.23
C ALA A 90 2.32 7.98 -0.56
N LEU A 91 2.89 6.79 -0.74
CA LEU A 91 4.09 6.60 -1.56
C LEU A 91 3.87 6.96 -3.03
N LEU A 92 2.73 6.57 -3.61
CA LEU A 92 2.36 6.98 -4.97
C LEU A 92 2.17 8.50 -5.07
N ALA A 93 1.54 9.11 -4.07
CA ALA A 93 1.34 10.56 -4.02
C ALA A 93 2.66 11.33 -3.90
N VAL A 94 3.65 10.84 -3.15
CA VAL A 94 4.98 11.48 -3.08
C VAL A 94 5.81 11.22 -4.33
N GLY A 95 5.81 9.97 -4.82
CA GLY A 95 6.72 9.52 -5.87
C GLY A 95 6.30 9.88 -7.30
N LEU A 96 5.00 10.03 -7.57
CA LEU A 96 4.48 10.26 -8.94
C LEU A 96 3.95 11.69 -9.15
N SER A 97 3.81 12.48 -8.08
CA SER A 97 3.26 13.84 -8.16
C SER A 97 4.24 14.84 -8.74
N SER A 98 3.83 15.50 -9.81
CA SER A 98 4.53 16.66 -10.40
C SER A 98 4.10 18.00 -9.77
N SER A 99 3.14 17.98 -8.85
CA SER A 99 2.70 19.16 -8.08
C SER A 99 3.31 19.15 -6.68
N GLY A 100 3.97 20.27 -6.31
CA GLY A 100 4.61 20.42 -4.99
C GLY A 100 3.62 20.30 -3.82
N LEU A 101 2.35 20.67 -4.03
CA LEU A 101 1.30 20.50 -3.01
C LEU A 101 0.98 19.01 -2.78
N ALA A 102 0.80 18.24 -3.85
CA ALA A 102 0.49 16.82 -3.75
C ALA A 102 1.65 16.03 -3.11
N SER A 103 2.90 16.38 -3.43
CA SER A 103 4.07 15.79 -2.78
C SER A 103 4.15 16.16 -1.28
N THR A 104 3.83 17.41 -0.91
CA THR A 104 3.84 17.85 0.49
C THR A 104 2.77 17.12 1.32
N PHE A 105 1.53 17.04 0.81
CA PHE A 105 0.47 16.30 1.48
C PHE A 105 0.75 14.79 1.51
N GLY A 106 1.31 14.24 0.44
CA GLY A 106 1.77 12.85 0.40
C GLY A 106 2.83 12.57 1.46
N PHE A 107 3.77 13.49 1.68
CA PHE A 107 4.82 13.35 2.68
C PHE A 107 4.23 13.35 4.10
N ILE A 108 3.30 14.26 4.39
CA ILE A 108 2.58 14.28 5.67
C ILE A 108 1.79 12.97 5.86
N ALA A 109 1.07 12.52 4.83
CA ALA A 109 0.34 11.26 4.86
C ALA A 109 1.27 10.06 5.11
N LEU A 110 2.47 10.06 4.52
CA LEU A 110 3.47 9.00 4.71
C LEU A 110 3.99 8.95 6.15
N VAL A 111 4.25 10.10 6.76
CA VAL A 111 4.66 10.20 8.17
C VAL A 111 3.55 9.68 9.09
N LEU A 112 2.29 10.12 8.87
CA LEU A 112 1.15 9.67 9.67
C LEU A 112 0.87 8.17 9.50
N ALA A 113 0.97 7.65 8.27
CA ALA A 113 0.84 6.23 8.00
C ALA A 113 1.93 5.42 8.71
N SER A 114 3.17 5.92 8.71
CA SER A 114 4.29 5.26 9.41
C SER A 114 4.02 5.15 10.92
N VAL A 115 3.49 6.20 11.56
CA VAL A 115 3.13 6.15 12.99
C VAL A 115 2.06 5.09 13.26
N ASN A 116 1.06 4.96 12.37
CA ASN A 116 0.03 3.93 12.51
C ASN A 116 0.60 2.50 12.34
N ILE A 117 1.49 2.29 11.36
CA ILE A 117 2.20 1.00 11.17
C ILE A 117 2.97 0.64 12.44
N PHE A 118 3.91 1.48 12.86
CA PHE A 118 4.79 1.15 13.97
C PHE A 118 4.03 1.08 15.30
N GLY A 119 3.11 2.00 15.55
CA GLY A 119 2.28 2.01 16.75
C GLY A 119 1.35 0.79 16.82
N GLY A 120 0.68 0.47 15.72
CA GLY A 120 -0.23 -0.67 15.62
C GLY A 120 0.49 -2.00 15.86
N PHE A 121 1.62 -2.24 15.21
CA PHE A 121 2.37 -3.49 15.38
C PHE A 121 3.06 -3.61 16.74
N LEU A 122 3.62 -2.54 17.30
CA LEU A 122 4.30 -2.58 18.60
C LEU A 122 3.29 -2.84 19.74
N VAL A 123 2.13 -2.18 19.73
CA VAL A 123 1.09 -2.41 20.72
C VAL A 123 0.50 -3.81 20.60
N THR A 124 0.27 -4.28 19.37
CA THR A 124 -0.22 -5.65 19.11
C THR A 124 0.74 -6.70 19.65
N GLN A 125 2.05 -6.54 19.43
CA GLN A 125 3.06 -7.46 19.97
C GLN A 125 3.05 -7.47 21.50
N ARG A 126 2.92 -6.31 22.14
CA ARG A 126 2.79 -6.24 23.60
C ARG A 126 1.53 -6.94 24.10
N MET A 127 0.41 -6.81 23.38
CA MET A 127 -0.85 -7.48 23.73
C MET A 127 -0.76 -9.00 23.57
N LEU A 128 -0.16 -9.49 22.49
CA LEU A 128 0.02 -10.93 22.24
C LEU A 128 1.08 -11.55 23.16
N ALA A 129 2.10 -10.79 23.57
CA ALA A 129 3.11 -11.25 24.52
C ALA A 129 2.52 -11.57 25.90
N MET A 130 1.40 -10.95 26.28
CA MET A 130 0.70 -11.26 27.54
C MET A 130 0.01 -12.64 27.55
N TYR A 131 -0.17 -13.25 26.38
CA TYR A 131 -0.70 -14.62 26.25
C TYR A 131 0.40 -15.68 26.11
N LYS A 132 1.67 -15.28 26.01
CA LYS A 132 2.79 -16.22 26.08
C LYS A 132 2.98 -16.67 27.52
N LYS A 133 2.96 -17.99 27.74
CA LYS A 133 3.29 -18.58 29.04
C LYS A 133 4.75 -18.20 29.37
N LYS A 134 4.98 -17.63 30.55
CA LYS A 134 6.33 -17.31 31.03
C LYS A 134 7.16 -18.58 30.98
N ASP A 135 8.20 -18.61 30.16
CA ASP A 135 9.18 -19.70 30.17
C ASP A 135 9.71 -19.84 31.60
N LYS A 136 9.63 -21.06 32.13
CA LYS A 136 10.16 -21.39 33.46
C LYS A 136 11.68 -21.40 33.42
#